data_AF-A0A6A3ALR7-F1
#
_entry.id   AF-A0A6A3ALR7-F1
#
_cell.length_a   1.000
_cell.length_b   1.000
_cell.length_c   1.000
_cell.angle_alpha   90.00
_cell.angle_beta   90.00
_cell.angle_gamma   90.00
#
_symmetry.space_group_name_H-M   'P 1'
#
loop_
_entity.id
_entity.type
_entity.pdbx_description
1 polymer ?
#
loop_
_entity_poly.entity_id
_entity_poly.type
_entity_poly.pdbx_seq_one_letter_code
_entity_poly.pdbx_strand_id
1 'polypeptide(L)'
;MLIQPTSSMKLFISCSNCLDSLLSLFKRAAESESTDKSTDTKEPVVKQIALETDNLSWLLEILADRQAADGFARIWATQQELATLHSKLPIVSRYHVSNITARLFVGIGKGELLPVKDTRRMLFQTWLQPLINDYSWLRHGCRSFDRKVVEEGIGRTILTLPLEDQQSILLAWLGSFLKAGDNCPNLQRAFEVWWRRTFIRPHADVQTEVLQSDNSMASKQ
;
A
#
# COMPACT_ATOMS: atom_id res chain seq x y z
N MET A 1 -36.11 18.15 10.02
CA MET A 1 -35.77 16.84 10.62
C MET A 1 -34.31 16.55 10.26
N LEU A 2 -33.38 16.82 11.17
CA LEU A 2 -31.95 16.59 10.93
C LEU A 2 -31.69 15.08 11.04
N ILE A 3 -31.33 14.45 9.93
CA ILE A 3 -30.90 13.04 9.89
C ILE A 3 -29.62 12.94 10.74
N GLN A 4 -29.70 12.27 11.88
CA GLN A 4 -28.52 11.98 12.69
C GLN A 4 -27.55 11.11 11.87
N PRO A 5 -26.28 11.48 11.72
CA PRO A 5 -25.34 10.70 10.93
C PRO A 5 -25.16 9.31 11.53
N THR A 6 -25.19 8.29 10.66
CA THR A 6 -24.98 6.88 11.05
C THR A 6 -23.62 6.72 11.75
N SER A 7 -23.47 5.69 12.59
CA SER A 7 -22.23 5.44 13.33
C SER A 7 -21.00 5.38 12.40
N SER A 8 -21.13 4.78 11.21
CA SER A 8 -20.06 4.74 10.20
C SER A 8 -19.76 6.10 9.58
N MET A 9 -20.76 6.96 9.36
CA MET A 9 -20.54 8.32 8.85
C MET A 9 -19.72 9.16 9.83
N LYS A 10 -19.95 9.02 11.14
CA LYS A 10 -19.14 9.68 12.18
C LYS A 10 -17.68 9.22 12.13
N LEU A 11 -17.44 7.92 11.93
CA LEU A 11 -16.07 7.39 11.79
C LEU A 11 -15.36 7.97 10.56
N PHE A 12 -16.04 8.06 9.41
CA PHE A 12 -15.44 8.68 8.22
C PHE A 12 -15.14 10.16 8.39
N ILE A 13 -16.01 10.91 9.08
CA ILE A 13 -15.73 12.31 9.44
C ILE A 13 -14.49 12.39 10.34
N SER A 14 -14.36 11.50 11.33
CA SER A 14 -13.15 11.42 12.16
C SER A 14 -11.90 11.09 11.34
N CYS A 15 -11.99 10.17 10.37
CA CYS A 15 -10.87 9.87 9.48
C CYS A 15 -10.45 11.10 8.67
N SER A 16 -11.41 11.82 8.08
CA SER A 16 -11.14 13.06 7.33
C SER A 16 -10.48 14.12 8.21
N ASN A 17 -11.02 14.37 9.41
CA ASN A 17 -10.46 15.35 10.33
C ASN A 17 -9.02 14.99 10.76
N CYS A 18 -8.76 13.72 11.09
CA CYS A 18 -7.41 13.27 11.43
C CYS A 18 -6.46 13.38 10.24
N LEU A 19 -6.91 13.10 9.02
CA LEU A 19 -6.09 13.27 7.81
C LEU A 19 -5.78 14.74 7.51
N ASP A 20 -6.76 15.63 7.64
CA ASP A 20 -6.56 17.07 7.44
C ASP A 20 -5.58 17.62 8.49
N SER A 21 -5.73 17.21 9.76
CA SER A 21 -4.80 17.51 10.84
C SER A 21 -3.40 17.00 10.53
N LEU A 22 -3.26 15.72 10.15
CA LEU A 22 -2.01 15.08 9.78
C LEU A 22 -1.31 15.80 8.61
N LEU A 23 -2.06 16.16 7.58
CA LEU A 23 -1.55 16.90 6.44
C LEU A 23 -1.01 18.28 6.86
N SER A 24 -1.74 19.00 7.71
CA SER A 24 -1.29 20.29 8.24
C SER A 24 0.00 20.17 9.06
N LEU A 25 0.14 19.08 9.83
CA LEU A 25 1.35 18.78 10.61
C LEU A 25 2.53 18.46 9.71
N PHE A 26 2.33 17.70 8.64
CA PHE A 26 3.38 17.40 7.65
C PHE A 26 3.85 18.65 6.92
N LYS A 27 2.94 19.59 6.59
CA LYS A 27 3.30 20.89 6.00
C LYS A 27 4.20 21.69 6.95
N ARG A 28 3.77 21.85 8.21
CA ARG A 28 4.54 22.55 9.25
C ARG A 28 5.91 21.92 9.49
N ALA A 29 5.96 20.58 9.55
CA ALA A 29 7.22 19.86 9.74
C ALA A 29 8.17 20.07 8.56
N ALA A 30 7.68 19.98 7.31
CA ALA A 30 8.49 20.20 6.12
C ALA A 30 9.03 21.64 6.02
N GLU A 31 8.27 22.64 6.46
CA GLU A 31 8.73 24.05 6.54
C GLU A 31 9.79 24.26 7.63
N SER A 32 9.71 23.51 8.74
CA SER A 32 10.70 23.58 9.83
C SER A 32 12.02 22.85 9.52
N GLU A 33 12.02 21.95 8.53
CA GLU A 33 13.26 21.31 8.05
C GLU A 33 14.03 22.21 7.07
N SER A 34 13.35 23.16 6.40
CA SER A 34 14.00 24.11 5.49
C SER A 34 14.52 25.36 6.19
N THR A 35 14.07 25.63 7.42
CA THR A 35 14.49 26.77 8.22
C THR A 35 15.22 26.27 9.47
N ASP A 36 16.46 26.70 9.66
CA ASP A 36 17.40 26.25 10.72
C ASP A 36 17.01 26.75 12.13
N LYS A 37 15.70 26.76 12.44
CA LYS A 37 15.12 27.33 13.67
C LYS A 37 14.86 26.24 14.72
N SER A 38 15.38 26.52 15.92
CA SER A 38 15.18 25.91 17.25
C SER A 38 14.50 24.54 17.34
N THR A 39 15.21 23.58 17.93
CA THR A 39 14.80 22.22 18.32
C THR A 39 13.52 22.14 19.16
N ASP A 40 13.16 23.19 19.90
CA ASP A 40 12.06 23.20 20.88
C ASP A 40 10.66 23.01 20.25
N THR A 41 10.49 23.39 18.97
CA THR A 41 9.20 23.27 18.25
C THR A 41 9.08 21.94 17.47
N LYS A 42 10.17 21.20 17.26
CA LYS A 42 10.16 19.97 16.43
C LYS A 42 9.57 18.78 17.18
N GLU A 43 9.97 18.59 18.44
CA GLU A 43 9.46 17.51 19.30
C GLU A 43 7.93 17.51 19.47
N PRO A 44 7.24 18.65 19.71
CA PRO A 44 5.78 18.65 19.83
C PRO A 44 5.08 18.30 18.51
N VAL A 45 5.63 18.67 17.34
CA VAL A 45 5.03 18.33 16.04
C VAL A 45 5.13 16.83 15.76
N VAL A 46 6.27 16.21 16.06
CA VAL A 46 6.46 14.76 15.90
C VAL A 46 5.47 13.97 16.76
N LYS A 47 5.25 14.39 18.01
CA LYS A 47 4.26 13.76 18.91
C LYS A 47 2.82 13.94 18.40
N GLN A 48 2.49 15.09 17.83
CA GLN A 48 1.19 15.34 17.21
C GLN A 48 0.98 14.47 15.97
N ILE A 49 2.01 14.30 15.14
CA ILE A 49 1.95 13.39 13.99
C ILE A 49 1.67 11.96 14.47
N ALA A 50 2.44 11.47 15.45
CA ALA A 50 2.24 10.14 16.01
C ALA A 50 0.80 9.95 16.52
N LEU A 51 0.27 10.92 17.28
CA LEU A 51 -1.10 10.90 17.77
C LEU A 51 -2.14 10.79 16.65
N GLU A 52 -2.04 11.60 15.60
CA GLU A 52 -3.00 11.53 14.49
C GLU A 52 -2.89 10.23 13.70
N THR A 53 -1.67 9.70 13.53
CA THR A 53 -1.49 8.39 12.91
C THR A 53 -2.04 7.25 13.77
N ASP A 54 -1.89 7.30 15.09
CA ASP A 54 -2.46 6.31 16.00
C ASP A 54 -3.99 6.37 15.98
N ASN A 55 -4.57 7.58 15.92
CA ASN A 55 -6.01 7.77 15.74
C ASN A 55 -6.49 7.13 14.44
N LEU A 56 -5.77 7.34 13.33
CA LEU A 56 -6.11 6.77 12.02
C LEU A 56 -5.97 5.24 12.00
N SER A 57 -4.91 4.70 12.61
CA SER A 57 -4.74 3.26 12.80
C SER A 57 -5.89 2.66 13.60
N TRP A 58 -6.30 3.28 14.71
CA TRP A 58 -7.41 2.81 15.52
C TRP A 58 -8.75 2.86 14.77
N LEU A 59 -9.02 3.95 14.04
CA LEU A 59 -10.20 4.08 13.19
C LEU A 59 -10.23 3.02 12.08
N LEU A 60 -9.08 2.69 11.50
CA LEU A 60 -8.95 1.62 10.51
C LEU A 60 -9.35 0.26 11.11
N GLU A 61 -8.88 -0.09 12.30
CA GLU A 61 -9.28 -1.35 12.96
C GLU A 61 -10.77 -1.39 13.26
N ILE A 62 -11.37 -0.31 13.78
CA ILE A 62 -12.83 -0.25 14.01
C ILE A 62 -13.61 -0.43 12.70
N LEU A 63 -13.16 0.22 11.63
CA LEU A 63 -13.81 0.10 10.33
C LEU A 63 -13.63 -1.30 9.74
N ALA A 64 -12.49 -1.96 9.99
CA ALA A 64 -12.23 -3.33 9.55
C ALA A 64 -13.14 -4.34 10.29
N ASP A 65 -13.26 -4.21 11.62
CA ASP A 65 -14.17 -5.01 12.44
C ASP A 65 -15.64 -4.88 11.98
N ARG A 66 -15.98 -3.71 11.42
CA ARG A 66 -17.32 -3.41 10.86
C ARG A 66 -17.46 -3.72 9.38
N GLN A 67 -16.46 -4.32 8.74
CA GLN A 67 -16.43 -4.60 7.29
C GLN A 67 -16.69 -3.35 6.43
N ALA A 68 -16.23 -2.19 6.89
CA ALA A 68 -16.41 -0.88 6.26
C ALA A 68 -15.07 -0.20 5.89
N ALA A 69 -13.94 -0.90 6.06
CA ALA A 69 -12.60 -0.35 5.81
C ALA A 69 -12.29 -0.04 4.34
N ASP A 70 -13.10 -0.52 3.39
CA ASP A 70 -12.96 -0.17 1.96
C ASP A 70 -13.08 1.34 1.72
N GLY A 71 -13.94 2.01 2.50
CA GLY A 71 -14.07 3.47 2.48
C GLY A 71 -12.82 4.17 2.97
N PHE A 72 -12.17 3.63 4.01
CA PHE A 72 -10.90 4.16 4.52
C PHE A 72 -9.80 3.97 3.48
N ALA A 73 -9.70 2.79 2.88
CA ALA A 73 -8.73 2.50 1.82
C ALA A 73 -8.86 3.49 0.65
N ARG A 74 -10.09 3.85 0.27
CA ARG A 74 -10.35 4.87 -0.75
C ARG A 74 -9.84 6.25 -0.34
N ILE A 75 -10.18 6.71 0.86
CA ILE A 75 -9.72 8.02 1.37
C ILE A 75 -8.19 8.05 1.47
N TRP A 76 -7.58 6.97 1.97
CA TRP A 76 -6.12 6.86 2.12
C TRP A 76 -5.41 6.87 0.78
N ALA A 77 -5.93 6.14 -0.21
CA ALA A 77 -5.33 6.06 -1.54
C ALA A 77 -5.30 7.41 -2.27
N THR A 78 -6.16 8.37 -1.94
CA THR A 78 -6.18 9.69 -2.60
C THR A 78 -5.23 10.72 -1.99
N GLN A 79 -4.44 10.36 -0.99
CA GLN A 79 -3.60 11.29 -0.22
C GLN A 79 -2.25 11.61 -0.90
N GLN A 80 -2.28 12.06 -2.15
CA GLN A 80 -1.08 12.32 -2.95
C GLN A 80 -0.19 13.45 -2.38
N GLU A 81 -0.81 14.50 -1.84
CA GLU A 81 -0.07 15.60 -1.21
C GLU A 81 0.68 15.11 0.04
N LEU A 82 0.00 14.32 0.89
CA LEU A 82 0.61 13.74 2.08
C LEU A 82 1.77 12.80 1.72
N ALA A 83 1.61 11.94 0.71
CA ALA A 83 2.68 11.06 0.22
C ALA A 83 3.89 11.85 -0.32
N THR A 84 3.65 13.00 -0.94
CA THR A 84 4.73 13.89 -1.42
C THR A 84 5.49 14.50 -0.24
N LEU A 85 4.78 14.99 0.78
CA LEU A 85 5.39 15.54 1.99
C LEU A 85 6.12 14.46 2.80
N HIS A 86 5.56 13.25 2.88
CA HIS A 86 6.15 12.11 3.58
C HIS A 86 7.60 11.93 3.20
N SER A 87 7.93 11.92 1.90
CA SER A 87 9.31 11.76 1.41
C SER A 87 10.32 12.80 1.93
N LYS A 88 9.86 13.96 2.41
CA LYS A 88 10.69 15.08 2.86
C LYS A 88 10.97 15.08 4.37
N LEU A 89 10.18 14.35 5.15
CA LEU A 89 10.34 14.30 6.62
C LEU A 89 11.35 13.22 7.04
N PRO A 90 12.03 13.36 8.18
CA PRO A 90 12.81 12.27 8.79
C PRO A 90 11.94 11.03 9.03
N ILE A 91 12.52 9.83 8.83
CA ILE A 91 11.79 8.55 8.95
C ILE A 91 11.12 8.39 10.32
N VAL A 92 11.81 8.79 11.40
CA VAL A 92 11.30 8.78 12.79
C VAL A 92 9.98 9.52 12.96
N SER A 93 9.71 10.53 12.14
CA SER A 93 8.51 11.35 12.22
C SER A 93 7.36 10.81 11.38
N ARG A 94 7.62 9.94 10.40
CA ARG A 94 6.64 9.55 9.36
C ARG A 94 6.33 8.06 9.29
N TYR A 95 7.12 7.20 9.93
CA TYR A 95 7.00 5.74 9.75
C TYR A 95 5.64 5.16 10.16
N HIS A 96 4.89 5.82 11.05
CA HIS A 96 3.52 5.41 11.40
C HIS A 96 2.54 5.48 10.21
N VAL A 97 2.74 6.43 9.28
CA VAL A 97 1.97 6.50 8.02
C VAL A 97 2.27 5.26 7.15
N SER A 98 3.53 4.83 7.13
CA SER A 98 3.96 3.63 6.40
C SER A 98 3.37 2.35 7.04
N ASN A 99 3.19 2.32 8.37
CA ASN A 99 2.47 1.23 9.06
C ASN A 99 0.99 1.14 8.66
N ILE A 100 0.28 2.27 8.56
CA ILE A 100 -1.12 2.28 8.08
C ILE A 100 -1.20 1.70 6.66
N THR A 101 -0.29 2.12 5.78
CA THR A 101 -0.22 1.59 4.41
C THR A 101 0.04 0.08 4.40
N ALA A 102 0.99 -0.40 5.20
CA ALA A 102 1.28 -1.83 5.32
C ALA A 102 0.04 -2.61 5.80
N ARG A 103 -0.68 -2.09 6.81
CA ARG A 103 -1.92 -2.67 7.33
C ARG A 103 -3.01 -2.77 6.26
N LEU A 104 -3.15 -1.76 5.40
CA LEU A 104 -4.09 -1.81 4.27
C LEU A 104 -3.72 -2.91 3.28
N PHE A 105 -2.46 -3.04 2.88
CA PHE A 105 -2.04 -4.13 1.99
C PHE A 105 -2.26 -5.51 2.61
N VAL A 106 -2.01 -5.68 3.91
CA VAL A 106 -2.31 -6.91 4.63
C VAL A 106 -3.81 -7.22 4.60
N GLY A 107 -4.66 -6.25 4.90
CA GLY A 107 -6.11 -6.41 4.90
C GLY A 107 -6.64 -6.80 3.52
N ILE A 108 -6.16 -6.13 2.47
CA ILE A 108 -6.57 -6.43 1.09
C ILE A 108 -6.08 -7.81 0.65
N GLY A 109 -4.81 -8.15 0.91
CA GLY A 109 -4.26 -9.45 0.54
C GLY A 109 -4.86 -10.64 1.31
N LYS A 110 -5.42 -10.40 2.50
CA LYS A 110 -6.20 -11.40 3.26
C LYS A 110 -7.65 -11.50 2.83
N GLY A 111 -8.14 -10.57 2.00
CA GLY A 111 -9.57 -10.46 1.65
C GLY A 111 -10.44 -9.91 2.77
N GLU A 112 -9.83 -9.31 3.79
CA GLU A 112 -10.52 -8.59 4.87
C GLU A 112 -11.06 -7.24 4.38
N LEU A 113 -10.29 -6.59 3.50
CA LEU A 113 -10.66 -5.37 2.79
C LEU A 113 -10.83 -5.70 1.31
N LEU A 114 -11.92 -5.25 0.71
CA LEU A 114 -12.27 -5.51 -0.70
C LEU A 114 -12.51 -4.22 -1.49
N PRO A 115 -11.62 -3.21 -1.42
CA PRO A 115 -11.79 -1.98 -2.16
C PRO A 115 -11.80 -2.25 -3.67
N VAL A 116 -12.56 -1.41 -4.39
CA VAL A 116 -12.68 -1.51 -5.85
C VAL A 116 -11.30 -1.44 -6.53
N LYS A 117 -11.21 -2.03 -7.74
CA LYS A 117 -9.97 -2.14 -8.52
C LYS A 117 -9.19 -0.82 -8.58
N ASP A 118 -9.87 0.29 -8.86
CA ASP A 118 -9.22 1.59 -9.03
C ASP A 118 -8.63 2.12 -7.71
N THR A 119 -9.27 1.83 -6.57
CA THR A 119 -8.71 2.15 -5.26
C THR A 119 -7.45 1.35 -4.97
N ARG A 120 -7.41 0.06 -5.32
CA ARG A 120 -6.19 -0.76 -5.17
C ARG A 120 -5.06 -0.23 -6.05
N ARG A 121 -5.35 0.12 -7.31
CA ARG A 121 -4.37 0.73 -8.22
C ARG A 121 -3.83 2.05 -7.65
N MET A 122 -4.71 2.95 -7.21
CA MET A 122 -4.33 4.23 -6.64
C MET A 122 -3.48 4.07 -5.38
N LEU A 123 -3.81 3.09 -4.51
CA LEU A 123 -3.03 2.78 -3.32
C LEU A 123 -1.57 2.46 -3.66
N PHE A 124 -1.31 1.68 -4.72
CA PHE A 124 0.04 1.42 -5.19
C PHE A 124 0.73 2.69 -5.73
N GLN A 125 0.04 3.47 -6.56
CA GLN A 125 0.58 4.69 -7.16
C GLN A 125 1.00 5.71 -6.10
N THR A 126 0.18 5.87 -5.06
CA THR A 126 0.42 6.87 -4.02
C THR A 126 1.40 6.37 -2.95
N TRP A 127 1.31 5.10 -2.54
CA TRP A 127 1.92 4.67 -1.28
C TRP A 127 2.97 3.56 -1.39
N LEU A 128 3.13 2.86 -2.53
CA LEU A 128 4.12 1.79 -2.62
C LEU A 128 5.55 2.34 -2.44
N GLN A 129 5.92 3.40 -3.15
CA GLN A 129 7.26 3.96 -3.06
C GLN A 129 7.56 4.55 -1.66
N PRO A 130 6.67 5.35 -1.03
CA PRO A 130 6.82 5.75 0.36
C PRO A 130 7.05 4.57 1.32
N LEU A 131 6.28 3.48 1.16
CA LEU A 131 6.44 2.28 1.99
C LEU A 131 7.79 1.59 1.75
N ILE A 132 8.23 1.47 0.49
CA ILE A 132 9.56 0.91 0.15
C ILE A 132 10.68 1.73 0.79
N ASN A 133 10.59 3.06 0.76
CA ASN A 133 11.62 3.95 1.30
C ASN A 133 11.80 3.79 2.82
N ASP A 134 10.73 3.48 3.54
CA ASP A 134 10.74 3.31 5.00
C ASP A 134 10.92 1.84 5.42
N TYR A 135 10.96 0.89 4.48
CA TYR A 135 10.82 -0.54 4.79
C TYR A 135 11.92 -1.08 5.72
N SER A 136 13.18 -0.65 5.53
CA SER A 136 14.29 -1.04 6.42
C SER A 136 14.04 -0.58 7.85
N TRP A 137 13.50 0.63 8.04
CA TRP A 137 13.12 1.13 9.36
C TRP A 137 11.97 0.35 9.95
N LEU A 138 10.94 0.04 9.17
CA LEU A 138 9.80 -0.76 9.65
C LEU A 138 10.25 -2.15 10.12
N ARG A 139 11.13 -2.79 9.34
CA ARG A 139 11.69 -4.11 9.63
C ARG A 139 12.48 -4.16 10.94
N HIS A 140 13.23 -3.10 11.26
CA HIS A 140 14.16 -3.11 12.39
C HIS A 140 13.68 -2.29 13.60
N GLY A 141 12.84 -1.29 13.37
CA GLY A 141 12.38 -0.33 14.38
C GLY A 141 10.99 -0.61 14.94
N CYS A 142 10.16 -1.41 14.29
CA CYS A 142 8.79 -1.69 14.73
C CYS A 142 8.64 -3.14 15.20
N ARG A 143 8.42 -3.35 16.51
CA ARG A 143 8.31 -4.70 17.11
C ARG A 143 7.14 -5.52 16.58
N SER A 144 6.05 -4.89 16.19
CA SER A 144 4.82 -5.54 15.70
C SER A 144 4.81 -5.73 14.17
N PHE A 145 5.88 -5.35 13.47
CA PHE A 145 5.93 -5.44 12.01
C PHE A 145 6.26 -6.86 11.55
N ASP A 146 5.25 -7.61 11.11
CA ASP A 146 5.45 -8.92 10.47
C ASP A 146 5.71 -8.75 8.98
N ARG A 147 6.99 -8.76 8.61
CA ARG A 147 7.44 -8.61 7.22
C ARG A 147 6.78 -9.61 6.26
N LYS A 148 6.59 -10.87 6.68
CA LYS A 148 6.09 -11.92 5.78
C LYS A 148 4.63 -11.67 5.46
N VAL A 149 3.86 -11.27 6.46
CA VAL A 149 2.43 -10.94 6.30
C VAL A 149 2.26 -9.71 5.41
N VAL A 150 3.11 -8.70 5.58
CA VAL A 150 3.10 -7.49 4.74
C VAL A 150 3.49 -7.81 3.29
N GLU A 151 4.60 -8.52 3.06
CA GLU A 151 5.07 -8.93 1.74
C GLU A 151 4.02 -9.76 0.98
N GLU A 152 3.40 -10.73 1.64
CA GLU A 152 2.32 -11.54 1.06
C GLU A 152 1.08 -10.67 0.78
N GLY A 153 0.74 -9.74 1.67
CA GLY A 153 -0.36 -8.79 1.49
C GLY A 153 -0.19 -7.93 0.24
N ILE A 154 0.98 -7.34 0.08
CA ILE A 154 1.38 -6.56 -1.10
C ILE A 154 1.31 -7.44 -2.35
N GLY A 155 1.98 -8.60 -2.33
CA GLY A 155 2.07 -9.50 -3.47
C GLY A 155 0.70 -10.00 -3.96
N ARG A 156 -0.18 -10.39 -3.04
CA ARG A 156 -1.56 -10.79 -3.38
C ARG A 156 -2.33 -9.63 -3.99
N THR A 157 -2.22 -8.44 -3.41
CA THR A 157 -2.92 -7.27 -3.92
C THR A 157 -2.48 -6.95 -5.35
N ILE A 158 -1.17 -6.98 -5.64
CA ILE A 158 -0.63 -6.81 -7.01
C ILE A 158 -1.30 -7.80 -7.96
N LEU A 159 -1.32 -9.09 -7.61
CA LEU A 159 -1.86 -10.16 -8.46
C LEU A 159 -3.37 -10.07 -8.74
N THR A 160 -4.09 -9.14 -8.08
CA THR A 160 -5.50 -8.84 -8.36
C THR A 160 -5.72 -7.70 -9.36
N LEU A 161 -4.66 -6.97 -9.73
CA LEU A 161 -4.73 -5.86 -10.67
C LEU A 161 -4.70 -6.35 -12.14
N PRO A 162 -5.08 -5.52 -13.12
CA PRO A 162 -4.81 -5.77 -14.54
C PRO A 162 -3.33 -6.09 -14.82
N LEU A 163 -3.05 -6.92 -15.85
CA LEU A 163 -1.69 -7.37 -16.18
C LEU A 163 -0.71 -6.22 -16.45
N GLU A 164 -1.17 -5.13 -17.06
CA GLU A 164 -0.37 -3.93 -17.31
C GLU A 164 0.10 -3.27 -15.99
N ASP A 165 -0.80 -3.13 -15.02
CA ASP A 165 -0.46 -2.60 -13.70
C ASP A 165 0.47 -3.55 -12.95
N GLN A 166 0.21 -4.86 -13.03
CA GLN A 166 1.10 -5.89 -12.43
C GLN A 166 2.52 -5.74 -12.97
N GLN A 167 2.68 -5.65 -14.29
CA GLN A 167 3.97 -5.48 -14.94
C GLN A 167 4.67 -4.20 -14.48
N SER A 168 3.97 -3.06 -14.52
CA SER A 168 4.53 -1.77 -14.12
C SER A 168 5.06 -1.80 -12.68
N ILE A 169 4.23 -2.29 -11.75
CA ILE A 169 4.58 -2.35 -10.33
C ILE A 169 5.73 -3.34 -10.07
N LEU A 170 5.68 -4.54 -10.65
CA LEU A 170 6.66 -5.59 -10.41
C LEU A 170 8.04 -5.24 -11.00
N LEU A 171 8.08 -4.57 -12.16
CA LEU A 171 9.35 -4.11 -12.74
C LEU A 171 9.94 -2.94 -11.94
N ALA A 172 9.10 -2.01 -11.47
CA ALA A 172 9.56 -0.94 -10.59
C ALA A 172 10.13 -1.51 -9.27
N TRP A 173 9.42 -2.46 -8.66
CA TRP A 173 9.89 -3.18 -7.48
C TRP A 173 11.23 -3.89 -7.73
N LEU A 174 11.37 -4.62 -8.85
CA LEU A 174 12.60 -5.33 -9.17
C LEU A 174 13.79 -4.36 -9.24
N GLY A 175 13.59 -3.18 -9.83
CA GLY A 175 14.60 -2.11 -9.84
C GLY A 175 14.99 -1.63 -8.44
N SER A 176 14.04 -1.53 -7.51
CA SER A 176 14.32 -1.23 -6.10
C SER A 176 15.03 -2.38 -5.39
N PHE A 177 14.58 -3.63 -5.60
CA PHE A 177 15.15 -4.83 -4.99
C PHE A 177 16.60 -5.05 -5.39
N LEU A 178 16.95 -4.83 -6.66
CA LEU A 178 18.34 -4.92 -7.12
C LEU A 178 19.27 -3.88 -6.50
N LYS A 179 18.73 -2.73 -6.06
CA LYS A 179 19.50 -1.65 -5.41
C LYS A 179 19.57 -1.82 -3.89
N ALA A 180 18.47 -2.22 -3.27
CA ALA A 180 18.28 -2.20 -1.82
C ALA A 180 18.40 -3.58 -1.16
N GLY A 181 18.26 -4.67 -1.92
CA GLY A 181 18.22 -6.04 -1.41
C GLY A 181 17.10 -6.23 -0.38
N ASP A 182 17.43 -6.82 0.76
CA ASP A 182 16.48 -7.07 1.87
C ASP A 182 16.01 -5.82 2.62
N ASN A 183 16.39 -4.62 2.17
CA ASN A 183 15.91 -3.34 2.69
C ASN A 183 14.61 -2.85 2.04
N CYS A 184 14.05 -3.60 1.08
CA CYS A 184 12.70 -3.38 0.55
C CYS A 184 11.85 -4.67 0.68
N PRO A 185 10.52 -4.61 0.50
CA PRO A 185 9.66 -5.80 0.56
C PRO A 185 10.13 -6.86 -0.44
N ASN A 186 10.18 -8.13 -0.04
CA ASN A 186 10.44 -9.22 -0.99
C ASN A 186 9.13 -9.63 -1.70
N LEU A 187 8.97 -9.25 -2.97
CA LEU A 187 7.82 -9.59 -3.81
C LEU A 187 8.12 -10.67 -4.85
N GLN A 188 9.20 -11.44 -4.68
CA GLN A 188 9.65 -12.46 -5.63
C GLN A 188 8.54 -13.47 -5.95
N ARG A 189 7.79 -13.92 -4.95
CA ARG A 189 6.68 -14.87 -5.16
C ARG A 189 5.60 -14.30 -6.10
N ALA A 190 5.24 -13.03 -5.93
CA ALA A 190 4.27 -12.37 -6.80
C ALA A 190 4.83 -12.19 -8.22
N PHE A 191 6.11 -11.81 -8.32
CA PHE A 191 6.82 -11.71 -9.59
C PHE A 191 6.80 -13.05 -10.36
N GLU A 192 7.16 -14.15 -9.71
CA GLU A 192 7.17 -15.48 -10.33
C GLU A 192 5.78 -15.91 -10.83
N VAL A 193 4.73 -15.63 -10.05
CA VAL A 193 3.35 -15.94 -10.44
C VAL A 193 2.93 -15.13 -11.67
N TRP A 194 3.18 -13.82 -11.66
CA TRP A 194 2.90 -12.96 -12.82
C TRP A 194 3.70 -13.42 -14.05
N TRP A 195 5.01 -13.64 -13.91
CA TRP A 195 5.88 -14.07 -15.00
C TRP A 195 5.39 -15.37 -15.67
N ARG A 196 5.04 -16.38 -14.88
CA ARG A 196 4.49 -17.64 -15.41
C ARG A 196 3.16 -17.44 -16.14
N ARG A 197 2.28 -16.57 -15.64
CA ARG A 197 0.98 -16.29 -16.27
C ARG A 197 1.13 -15.50 -17.57
N THR A 198 2.11 -14.59 -17.63
CA THR A 198 2.32 -13.72 -18.78
C THR A 198 3.10 -14.40 -19.90
N PHE A 199 4.13 -15.18 -19.58
CA PHE A 199 5.06 -15.70 -20.58
C PHE A 199 5.07 -17.22 -20.73
N ILE A 200 4.65 -18.01 -19.73
CA ILE A 200 4.77 -19.47 -19.82
C ILE A 200 3.46 -20.13 -20.24
N ARG A 201 2.35 -19.81 -19.54
CA ARG A 201 1.05 -20.42 -19.82
C ARG A 201 0.54 -20.17 -21.24
N PRO A 202 0.62 -18.94 -21.80
CA PRO A 202 0.17 -18.69 -23.17
C PRO A 202 0.94 -19.52 -24.21
N HIS A 203 2.21 -19.84 -23.97
CA HIS A 203 3.00 -20.66 -24.91
C HIS A 203 2.75 -22.17 -24.77
N ALA A 204 2.41 -22.64 -23.57
CA ALA A 204 2.05 -24.04 -23.35
C ALA A 204 0.68 -24.40 -23.96
N ASP A 205 -0.28 -23.48 -23.90
CA ASP A 205 -1.62 -23.67 -24.48
C ASP A 205 -1.55 -23.67 -26.02
N VAL A 206 -0.74 -22.77 -26.62
CA VAL A 206 -0.50 -22.75 -28.08
C VAL A 206 0.19 -24.03 -28.58
N GLN A 207 1.16 -24.57 -27.84
CA GLN A 207 1.80 -25.84 -28.22
C GLN A 207 0.84 -27.04 -28.09
N THR A 208 -0.07 -27.02 -27.11
CA THR A 208 -1.06 -28.08 -26.93
C THR A 208 -2.13 -28.04 -28.02
N GLU A 209 -2.58 -26.86 -28.45
CA GLU A 209 -3.50 -26.71 -29.58
C GLU A 209 -2.87 -27.18 -30.91
N VAL A 210 -1.60 -26.84 -31.16
CA VAL A 210 -0.87 -27.27 -32.37
C VAL A 210 -0.69 -28.79 -32.42
N LEU A 211 -0.34 -29.42 -31.28
CA LEU A 211 -0.21 -30.88 -31.20
C LEU A 211 -1.56 -31.61 -31.35
N GLN A 212 -2.66 -31.00 -30.92
CA GLN A 212 -4.02 -31.55 -31.12
C GLN A 212 -4.51 -31.38 -32.57
N SER A 213 -4.18 -30.27 -33.24
CA SER A 213 -4.52 -30.08 -34.66
C SER A 213 -3.77 -31.06 -35.57
N ASP A 214 -2.49 -31.30 -35.30
CA ASP A 214 -1.65 -32.21 -36.10
C ASP A 214 -2.11 -33.68 -35.98
N ASN A 215 -2.50 -34.11 -34.78
CA ASN A 215 -3.07 -35.45 -34.56
C ASN A 215 -4.45 -35.63 -35.23
N SER A 216 -5.22 -34.56 -35.43
CA SER A 216 -6.52 -34.62 -36.13
C SER A 216 -6.35 -34.75 -37.65
N MET A 217 -5.27 -34.21 -38.22
CA MET A 217 -4.97 -34.35 -39.65
C MET A 217 -4.35 -35.72 -39.98
N ALA A 218 -3.58 -36.32 -39.06
CA ALA A 218 -2.97 -37.64 -39.27
C ALA A 218 -3.96 -38.82 -39.17
N SER A 219 -5.19 -38.63 -38.69
CA SER A 219 -6.23 -39.68 -38.60
C SER A 219 -7.18 -39.73 -39.80
N LYS A 220 -6.89 -39.00 -40.89
CA LYS A 220 -7.64 -39.07 -42.15
C LYS A 220 -6.70 -39.29 -43.33
N GLN A 221 -6.16 -40.50 -43.47
CA GLN A 221 -5.95 -41.21 -44.75
C GLN A 221 -5.27 -42.56 -44.52
#